data_AF-A0A0N0NE83-F1
#
_entry.id   AF-A0A0N0NE83-F1
#
_cell.length_a   1.000
_cell.length_b   1.000
_cell.length_c   1.000
_cell.angle_alpha   90.00
_cell.angle_beta   90.00
_cell.angle_gamma   90.00
#
_symmetry.space_group_name_H-M   'P 1'
#
loop_
_entity.id
_entity.type
_entity.pdbx_description
1 polymer ?
#
loop_
_entity_poly.entity_id
_entity_poly.type
_entity_poly.pdbx_seq_one_letter_code
_entity_poly.pdbx_strand_id
1 'polypeptide(L)'
;MSQPPTRRHLLRLAAGTAAAAPLLHATPAAARTASTATTATAPLAGTPAHVPSAAAPAVAPAAVPATWAVHPFPLDQVTLGDGVFRRKRDLMLDYARTYPADRILAVFRANAGLDTRGARPPGGWETADGNLRGHYGGHFLTLVSQAYADTREAALKAKLDQLVAALGECQQALAEHGSPRPSHPGYLAAYPETQFILLESYTTYPTIWAPYYTCHKIMRGP
;
A
#
# COMPACT_ATOMS: atom_id res chain seq x y z
N MET A 1 -2.61 -60.06 -7.34
CA MET A 1 -2.97 -58.92 -8.22
C MET A 1 -3.11 -57.69 -7.34
N SER A 2 -2.06 -56.89 -7.22
CA SER A 2 -1.96 -55.77 -6.29
C SER A 2 -2.32 -54.47 -7.00
N GLN A 3 -3.31 -53.75 -6.47
CA GLN A 3 -3.74 -52.43 -6.96
C GLN A 3 -2.60 -51.40 -6.81
N PRO A 4 -2.35 -50.52 -7.79
CA PRO A 4 -1.35 -49.47 -7.65
C PRO A 4 -1.86 -48.34 -6.73
N PRO A 5 -0.98 -47.73 -5.93
CA PRO A 5 -1.39 -46.72 -4.95
C PRO A 5 -1.82 -45.41 -5.64
N THR A 6 -3.02 -44.93 -5.31
CA THR A 6 -3.54 -43.63 -5.77
C THR A 6 -2.90 -42.43 -5.07
N ARG A 7 -2.75 -41.32 -5.81
CA ARG A 7 -2.14 -40.01 -5.42
C ARG A 7 -2.61 -39.41 -4.08
N ARG A 8 -3.70 -39.88 -3.48
CA ARG A 8 -4.20 -39.40 -2.18
C ARG A 8 -3.41 -39.91 -0.97
N HIS A 9 -2.58 -40.95 -1.11
CA HIS A 9 -1.73 -41.44 -0.01
C HIS A 9 -0.37 -40.75 0.12
N LEU A 10 0.09 -40.02 -0.91
CA LEU A 10 1.40 -39.35 -0.90
C LEU A 10 1.42 -37.99 -0.17
N LEU A 11 0.26 -37.44 0.19
CA LEU A 11 0.14 -36.10 0.80
C LEU A 11 0.02 -36.11 2.33
N ARG A 12 0.15 -37.28 3.00
CA ARG A 12 0.08 -37.39 4.48
C ARG A 12 1.41 -37.77 5.15
N LEU A 13 2.54 -37.75 4.43
CA LEU A 13 3.84 -38.20 4.95
C LEU A 13 4.96 -37.13 4.92
N ALA A 14 4.63 -35.86 4.73
CA ALA A 14 5.59 -34.75 4.82
C ALA A 14 5.29 -33.80 5.99
N ALA A 15 4.98 -34.36 7.16
CA ALA A 15 4.87 -33.64 8.42
C ALA A 15 5.94 -34.16 9.40
N GLY A 16 6.88 -33.28 9.78
CA GLY A 16 8.02 -33.57 10.64
C GLY A 16 9.31 -33.54 9.84
N THR A 17 10.36 -32.78 10.15
CA THR A 17 10.78 -32.13 11.39
C THR A 17 11.71 -30.97 11.01
N ALA A 18 11.49 -29.77 11.54
CA ALA A 18 12.49 -28.70 11.50
C ALA A 18 12.81 -28.31 12.94
N ALA A 19 13.94 -28.80 13.42
CA ALA A 19 14.47 -28.47 14.74
C ALA A 19 14.90 -27.00 14.76
N ALA A 20 14.33 -26.23 15.69
CA ALA A 20 14.79 -24.87 15.97
C ALA A 20 15.99 -24.93 16.92
N ALA A 21 17.17 -24.57 16.43
CA ALA A 21 18.35 -24.30 17.27
C ALA A 21 18.29 -22.84 17.75
N PRO A 22 18.48 -22.55 19.06
CA PRO A 22 18.48 -21.17 19.54
C PRO A 22 19.83 -20.51 19.24
N LEU A 23 19.82 -19.47 18.40
CA LEU A 23 20.95 -18.57 18.21
C LEU A 23 20.96 -17.52 19.33
N LEU A 24 21.83 -17.72 20.32
CA LEU A 24 22.21 -16.73 21.33
C LEU A 24 22.72 -15.46 20.62
N HIS A 25 21.97 -14.36 20.71
CA HIS A 25 22.44 -13.04 20.32
C HIS A 25 22.96 -12.32 21.57
N ALA A 26 24.26 -12.04 21.55
CA ALA A 26 24.92 -11.17 22.51
C ALA A 26 24.40 -9.73 22.35
N THR A 27 23.95 -9.13 23.45
CA THR A 27 23.57 -7.71 23.54
C THR A 27 24.82 -6.84 23.69
N PRO A 28 25.09 -5.87 22.80
CA PRO A 28 26.00 -4.79 23.16
C PRO A 28 25.23 -3.72 23.94
N ALA A 29 25.79 -3.33 25.08
CA ALA A 29 25.30 -2.25 25.93
C ALA A 29 25.41 -0.91 25.20
N ALA A 30 24.29 -0.23 24.98
CA ALA A 30 24.27 1.15 24.48
C ALA A 30 24.49 2.12 25.65
N ALA A 31 25.58 2.89 25.56
CA ALA A 31 25.88 3.99 26.47
C ALA A 31 24.81 5.08 26.36
N ARG A 32 24.24 5.46 27.52
CA ARG A 32 23.29 6.58 27.64
C ARG A 32 24.07 7.90 27.68
N THR A 33 24.04 8.67 26.61
CA THR A 33 24.38 10.09 26.65
C THR A 33 23.11 10.90 26.85
N ALA A 34 23.00 11.56 28.01
CA ALA A 34 21.95 12.52 28.29
C ALA A 34 22.13 13.75 27.37
N SER A 35 21.12 14.06 26.58
CA SER A 35 21.03 15.33 25.85
C SER A 35 20.00 16.20 26.56
N THR A 36 20.44 17.38 27.00
CA THR A 36 19.64 18.40 27.64
C THR A 36 18.71 19.05 26.61
N ALA A 37 17.40 18.91 26.79
CA ALA A 37 16.40 19.58 25.97
C ALA A 37 16.33 21.07 26.35
N THR A 38 16.68 21.96 25.42
CA THR A 38 16.37 23.39 25.50
C THR A 38 15.02 23.62 24.81
N THR A 39 14.03 24.07 25.57
CA THR A 39 12.71 24.48 25.06
C THR A 39 12.84 25.79 24.28
N ALA A 40 12.73 25.71 22.96
CA ALA A 40 12.49 26.87 22.09
C ALA A 40 10.99 26.95 21.76
N THR A 41 10.36 28.03 22.19
CA THR A 41 8.97 28.40 21.87
C THR A 41 8.88 28.87 20.40
N ALA A 42 8.16 28.13 19.57
CA ALA A 42 7.84 28.52 18.20
C ALA A 42 6.58 29.42 18.18
N PRO A 43 6.51 30.45 17.31
CA PRO A 43 5.32 31.28 17.19
C PRO A 43 4.20 30.53 16.46
N LEU A 44 2.96 30.78 16.91
CA LEU A 44 1.71 30.33 16.28
C LEU A 44 1.58 30.97 14.89
N ALA A 45 1.86 30.20 13.84
CA ALA A 45 1.61 30.60 12.45
C ALA A 45 0.22 30.12 12.00
N GLY A 46 -0.44 30.97 11.20
CA GLY A 46 -1.87 30.97 10.91
C GLY A 46 -2.49 29.66 10.39
N THR A 47 -3.78 29.53 10.63
CA THR A 47 -4.69 28.56 10.02
C THR A 47 -4.54 28.57 8.50
N PRO A 48 -4.24 27.43 7.84
CA PRO A 48 -4.27 27.38 6.40
C PRO A 48 -5.72 27.54 5.92
N ALA A 49 -5.93 28.47 4.98
CA ALA A 49 -7.20 28.68 4.33
C ALA A 49 -7.66 27.38 3.65
N HIS A 50 -8.86 26.92 3.99
CA HIS A 50 -9.50 25.79 3.35
C HIS A 50 -9.82 26.16 1.89
N VAL A 51 -9.05 25.64 0.95
CA VAL A 51 -9.40 25.69 -0.47
C VAL A 51 -10.60 24.75 -0.68
N PRO A 52 -11.74 25.22 -1.20
CA PRO A 52 -12.87 24.33 -1.47
C PRO A 52 -12.45 23.32 -2.52
N SER A 53 -12.42 22.04 -2.13
CA SER A 53 -12.23 20.93 -3.06
C SER A 53 -13.44 20.89 -3.99
N ALA A 54 -13.25 21.28 -5.25
CA ALA A 54 -14.25 21.06 -6.29
C ALA A 54 -14.57 19.56 -6.32
N ALA A 55 -15.85 19.20 -6.25
CA ALA A 55 -16.27 17.82 -6.32
C ALA A 55 -15.67 17.17 -7.57
N ALA A 56 -14.74 16.24 -7.37
CA ALA A 56 -14.19 15.46 -8.46
C ALA A 56 -15.36 14.79 -9.20
N PRO A 57 -15.39 14.82 -10.55
CA PRO A 57 -16.43 14.16 -11.30
C PRO A 57 -16.47 12.69 -10.88
N ALA A 58 -17.68 12.14 -10.73
CA ALA A 58 -17.85 10.74 -10.42
C ALA A 58 -17.08 9.91 -11.46
N VAL A 59 -16.07 9.16 -11.01
CA VAL A 59 -15.34 8.23 -11.87
C VAL A 59 -16.35 7.21 -12.37
N ALA A 60 -16.60 7.21 -13.68
CA ALA A 60 -17.49 6.24 -14.30
C ALA A 60 -16.98 4.83 -13.99
N PRO A 61 -17.87 3.86 -13.68
CA PRO A 61 -17.45 2.48 -13.51
C PRO A 61 -16.68 2.02 -14.75
N ALA A 62 -15.66 1.17 -14.53
CA ALA A 62 -14.83 0.63 -15.61
C ALA A 62 -15.73 0.14 -16.76
N ALA A 63 -15.51 0.68 -17.96
CA ALA A 63 -16.37 0.45 -19.10
C ALA A 63 -16.42 -1.05 -19.42
N VAL A 64 -17.60 -1.66 -19.24
CA VAL A 64 -17.82 -3.04 -19.65
C VAL A 64 -17.97 -3.05 -21.16
N PRO A 65 -17.16 -3.83 -21.92
CA PRO A 65 -17.24 -3.82 -23.37
C PRO A 65 -18.66 -4.18 -23.84
N ALA A 66 -19.22 -3.39 -24.75
CA ALA A 66 -20.56 -3.59 -25.29
C ALA A 66 -20.74 -4.94 -26.03
N THR A 67 -19.64 -5.59 -26.37
CA THR A 67 -19.62 -6.92 -27.00
C THR A 67 -19.83 -8.07 -26.02
N TRP A 68 -19.84 -7.81 -24.70
CA TRP A 68 -20.04 -8.85 -23.71
C TRP A 68 -21.52 -9.22 -23.60
N ALA A 69 -21.84 -10.49 -23.84
CA ALA A 69 -23.20 -11.02 -23.65
C ALA A 69 -23.58 -11.22 -22.17
N VAL A 70 -22.60 -11.20 -21.26
CA VAL A 70 -22.78 -11.34 -19.81
C VAL A 70 -21.94 -10.29 -19.10
N HIS A 71 -22.52 -9.62 -18.11
CA HIS A 71 -21.87 -8.57 -17.34
C HIS A 71 -21.67 -9.00 -15.88
N PRO A 72 -20.59 -8.58 -15.21
CA PRO A 72 -20.42 -8.80 -13.80
C PRO A 72 -21.42 -7.97 -12.99
N PHE A 73 -21.87 -8.50 -11.85
CA PHE A 73 -22.60 -7.70 -10.88
C PHE A 73 -21.62 -6.77 -10.13
N PRO A 74 -21.93 -5.47 -10.03
CA PRO A 74 -21.28 -4.56 -9.08
C PRO A 74 -21.36 -5.07 -7.64
N LEU A 75 -20.43 -4.61 -6.80
CA LEU A 75 -20.32 -5.05 -5.40
C LEU A 75 -21.56 -4.73 -4.56
N ASP A 76 -22.29 -3.66 -4.89
CA ASP A 76 -23.52 -3.27 -4.20
C ASP A 76 -24.77 -4.05 -4.68
N GLN A 77 -24.64 -4.94 -5.67
CA GLN A 77 -25.74 -5.75 -6.19
C GLN A 77 -25.74 -7.19 -5.66
N VAL A 78 -24.72 -7.59 -4.89
CA VAL A 78 -24.61 -8.96 -4.36
C VAL A 78 -24.40 -8.93 -2.86
N THR A 79 -25.37 -9.43 -2.10
CA THR A 79 -25.23 -9.61 -0.65
C THR A 79 -24.83 -11.05 -0.33
N LEU A 80 -23.71 -11.21 0.39
CA LEU A 80 -23.30 -12.51 0.91
C LEU A 80 -24.25 -12.97 2.02
N GLY A 81 -24.82 -14.17 1.90
CA GLY A 81 -25.53 -14.83 3.00
C GLY A 81 -24.61 -15.26 4.14
N ASP A 82 -25.18 -15.85 5.18
CA ASP A 82 -24.39 -16.36 6.31
C ASP A 82 -23.47 -17.51 5.87
N GLY A 83 -22.20 -17.47 6.27
CA GLY A 83 -21.22 -18.48 5.88
C GLY A 83 -19.78 -18.02 5.93
N VAL A 84 -18.88 -18.84 5.37
CA VAL A 84 -17.43 -18.59 5.38
C VAL A 84 -17.05 -17.31 4.63
N PHE A 85 -17.71 -17.01 3.51
CA PHE A 85 -17.40 -15.84 2.69
C PHE A 85 -17.76 -14.53 3.41
N ARG A 86 -18.94 -14.46 4.04
CA ARG A 86 -19.32 -13.32 4.88
C ARG A 86 -18.30 -13.09 6.00
N ARG A 87 -17.93 -14.12 6.76
CA ARG A 87 -16.91 -14.00 7.81
C ARG A 87 -15.55 -13.50 7.29
N LYS A 88 -15.11 -13.95 6.12
CA LYS A 88 -13.84 -13.50 5.52
C LYS A 88 -13.93 -12.06 5.02
N ARG A 89 -15.04 -11.67 4.40
CA ARG A 89 -15.30 -10.27 4.03
C ARG A 89 -15.27 -9.38 5.26
N ASP A 90 -15.96 -9.76 6.33
CA ASP A 90 -16.05 -8.93 7.53
C ASP A 90 -14.69 -8.71 8.19
N LEU A 91 -13.78 -9.70 8.15
CA LEU A 91 -12.38 -9.53 8.56
C LEU A 91 -11.62 -8.52 7.67
N MET A 92 -11.86 -8.55 6.36
CA MET A 92 -11.25 -7.59 5.44
C MET A 92 -11.81 -6.17 5.63
N LEU A 93 -13.11 -6.03 5.92
CA LEU A 93 -13.75 -4.76 6.25
C LEU A 93 -13.18 -4.20 7.55
N ASP A 94 -13.05 -5.02 8.59
CA ASP A 94 -12.42 -4.62 9.85
C ASP A 94 -10.98 -4.14 9.62
N TYR A 95 -10.21 -4.86 8.81
CA TYR A 95 -8.87 -4.45 8.43
C TYR A 95 -8.85 -3.11 7.67
N ALA A 96 -9.73 -2.92 6.69
CA ALA A 96 -9.86 -1.67 5.93
C ALA A 96 -10.19 -0.49 6.84
N ARG A 97 -11.05 -0.69 7.85
CA ARG A 97 -11.43 0.33 8.84
C ARG A 97 -10.30 0.67 9.80
N THR A 98 -9.61 -0.34 10.33
CA THR A 98 -8.69 -0.17 11.45
C THR A 98 -7.25 0.08 11.03
N TYR A 99 -6.82 -0.39 9.85
CA TYR A 99 -5.44 -0.21 9.42
C TYR A 99 -5.14 1.28 9.15
N PRO A 100 -4.10 1.88 9.78
CA PRO A 100 -3.89 3.32 9.68
C PRO A 100 -3.41 3.75 8.29
N ALA A 101 -4.08 4.73 7.71
CA ALA A 101 -3.74 5.29 6.40
C ALA A 101 -2.33 5.89 6.36
N ASP A 102 -1.88 6.55 7.45
CA ASP A 102 -0.55 7.14 7.49
C ASP A 102 0.59 6.12 7.38
N ARG A 103 0.36 4.85 7.76
CA ARG A 103 1.35 3.80 7.52
C ARG A 103 1.54 3.58 6.03
N ILE A 104 0.44 3.53 5.26
CA ILE A 104 0.47 3.40 3.80
C ILE A 104 1.19 4.58 3.17
N LEU A 105 0.89 5.79 3.64
CA LEU A 105 1.44 7.04 3.10
C LEU A 105 2.91 7.27 3.46
N ALA A 106 3.44 6.62 4.51
CA ALA A 106 4.79 6.85 5.00
C ALA A 106 5.87 6.72 3.91
N VAL A 107 5.79 5.69 3.08
CA VAL A 107 6.79 5.46 2.00
C VAL A 107 6.63 6.41 0.82
N PHE A 108 5.41 6.87 0.53
CA PHE A 108 5.16 7.86 -0.52
C PHE A 108 5.66 9.23 -0.10
N ARG A 109 5.33 9.65 1.14
CA ARG A 109 5.81 10.91 1.71
C ARG A 109 7.34 10.94 1.79
N ALA A 110 7.96 9.86 2.28
CA ALA A 110 9.41 9.75 2.33
C ALA A 110 10.07 9.91 0.95
N ASN A 111 9.49 9.30 -0.10
CA ASN A 111 10.00 9.44 -1.46
C ASN A 111 9.81 10.86 -2.01
N ALA A 112 8.69 11.50 -1.70
CA ALA A 112 8.36 12.86 -2.10
C ALA A 112 9.07 13.93 -1.26
N GLY A 113 9.89 13.57 -0.28
CA GLY A 113 10.56 14.51 0.62
C GLY A 113 9.63 15.20 1.63
N LEU A 114 8.42 14.66 1.83
CA LEU A 114 7.41 15.19 2.76
C LEU A 114 7.54 14.55 4.16
N ASP A 115 7.07 15.27 5.18
CA ASP A 115 7.03 14.76 6.56
C ASP A 115 6.12 13.52 6.67
N THR A 116 6.68 12.41 7.14
CA THR A 116 5.97 11.15 7.35
C THR A 116 5.05 11.16 8.57
N ARG A 117 5.06 12.25 9.35
CA ARG A 117 4.28 12.43 10.60
C ARG A 117 4.61 11.38 11.65
N GLY A 118 5.85 10.89 11.66
CA GLY A 118 6.31 9.82 12.54
C GLY A 118 5.69 8.45 12.25
N ALA A 119 4.97 8.28 11.13
CA ALA A 119 4.32 7.02 10.80
C ALA A 119 5.34 5.94 10.42
N ARG A 120 5.17 4.74 11.00
CA ARG A 120 5.97 3.56 10.61
C ARG A 120 5.34 2.92 9.37
N PRO A 121 6.12 2.59 8.34
CA PRO A 121 5.58 1.95 7.14
C PRO A 121 5.08 0.52 7.45
N PRO A 122 4.32 -0.12 6.54
CA PRO A 122 3.80 -1.47 6.75
C PRO A 122 4.87 -2.51 7.10
N GLY A 123 6.10 -2.32 6.61
CA GLY A 123 7.24 -3.21 6.83
C GLY A 123 7.39 -4.23 5.71
N GLY A 124 8.23 -5.26 5.91
CA GLY A 124 8.52 -6.24 4.86
C GLY A 124 9.14 -5.55 3.64
N TRP A 125 8.47 -5.65 2.48
CA TRP A 125 8.91 -4.99 1.24
C TRP A 125 8.55 -3.50 1.16
N GLU A 126 7.80 -2.98 2.13
CA GLU A 126 7.36 -1.58 2.22
C GLU A 126 8.27 -0.74 3.13
N THR A 127 9.54 -1.09 3.32
CA THR A 127 10.49 -0.23 4.04
C THR A 127 11.02 0.88 3.12
N ALA A 128 11.64 1.92 3.69
CA ALA A 128 12.23 3.01 2.89
C ALA A 128 13.27 2.51 1.86
N ASP A 129 13.99 1.43 2.21
CA ASP A 129 14.99 0.80 1.34
C ASP A 129 14.41 -0.32 0.47
N GLY A 130 13.13 -0.66 0.61
CA GLY A 130 12.48 -1.73 -0.14
C GLY A 130 12.18 -1.33 -1.57
N ASN A 131 12.66 -2.11 -2.55
CA ASN A 131 12.44 -1.78 -3.98
C ASN A 131 11.01 -2.04 -4.48
N LEU A 132 10.21 -2.82 -3.74
CA LEU A 132 8.81 -3.08 -4.09
C LEU A 132 7.84 -2.09 -3.40
N ARG A 133 8.32 -1.20 -2.52
CA ARG A 133 7.48 -0.31 -1.72
C ARG A 133 6.49 0.49 -2.57
N GLY A 134 5.30 0.73 -2.02
CA GLY A 134 4.15 1.32 -2.69
C GLY A 134 3.21 0.29 -3.31
N HIS A 135 3.65 -0.95 -3.55
CA HIS A 135 2.80 -1.99 -4.13
C HIS A 135 1.64 -2.35 -3.21
N TYR A 136 1.92 -2.42 -1.90
CA TYR A 136 0.93 -2.69 -0.89
C TYR A 136 -0.05 -1.53 -0.77
N GLY A 137 0.43 -0.29 -0.91
CA GLY A 137 -0.43 0.89 -0.92
C GLY A 137 -1.47 0.86 -2.04
N GLY A 138 -1.07 0.43 -3.25
CA GLY A 138 -2.00 0.22 -4.36
C GLY A 138 -3.08 -0.84 -4.06
N HIS A 139 -2.68 -1.99 -3.49
CA HIS A 139 -3.64 -3.02 -3.06
C HIS A 139 -4.56 -2.53 -1.93
N PHE A 140 -4.03 -1.73 -1.01
CA PHE A 140 -4.79 -1.18 0.10
C PHE A 140 -5.84 -0.16 -0.38
N LEU A 141 -5.49 0.69 -1.35
CA LEU A 141 -6.46 1.54 -2.04
C LEU A 141 -7.60 0.72 -2.64
N THR A 142 -7.27 -0.35 -3.41
CA THR A 142 -8.28 -1.24 -3.98
C THR A 142 -9.18 -1.82 -2.88
N LEU A 143 -8.61 -2.27 -1.76
CA LEU A 143 -9.36 -2.81 -0.63
C LEU A 143 -10.36 -1.78 -0.07
N VAL A 144 -9.92 -0.55 0.20
CA VAL A 144 -10.79 0.48 0.77
C VAL A 144 -11.85 0.93 -0.23
N SER A 145 -11.51 1.06 -1.51
CA SER A 145 -12.47 1.37 -2.59
C SER A 145 -13.56 0.31 -2.72
N GLN A 146 -13.19 -0.98 -2.73
CA GLN A 146 -14.15 -2.08 -2.79
C GLN A 146 -14.99 -2.18 -1.52
N ALA A 147 -14.39 -1.95 -0.34
CA ALA A 147 -15.10 -1.93 0.92
C ALA A 147 -16.16 -0.80 0.95
N TYR A 148 -15.82 0.40 0.47
CA TYR A 148 -16.79 1.49 0.34
C TYR A 148 -17.88 1.17 -0.68
N ALA A 149 -17.55 0.54 -1.81
CA ALA A 149 -18.54 0.14 -2.81
C ALA A 149 -19.56 -0.88 -2.24
N ASP A 150 -19.11 -1.83 -1.42
CA ASP A 150 -19.97 -2.84 -0.75
C ASP A 150 -20.83 -2.24 0.36
N THR A 151 -20.26 -1.42 1.25
CA THR A 151 -20.95 -1.01 2.49
C THR A 151 -21.49 0.42 2.50
N ARG A 152 -20.97 1.29 1.61
CA ARG A 152 -21.26 2.73 1.55
C ARG A 152 -20.96 3.50 2.84
N GLU A 153 -20.12 2.97 3.72
CA GLU A 153 -19.75 3.62 4.98
C GLU A 153 -18.97 4.92 4.75
N ALA A 154 -19.44 6.02 5.35
CA ALA A 154 -18.79 7.33 5.26
C ALA A 154 -17.33 7.33 5.76
N ALA A 155 -17.02 6.52 6.78
CA ALA A 155 -15.66 6.41 7.32
C ALA A 155 -14.66 5.82 6.30
N LEU A 156 -15.10 4.85 5.49
CA LEU A 156 -14.27 4.26 4.42
C LEU A 156 -14.05 5.27 3.30
N LYS A 157 -15.08 6.02 2.92
CA LYS A 157 -14.95 7.11 1.94
C LYS A 157 -13.98 8.19 2.40
N ALA A 158 -14.10 8.63 3.66
CA ALA A 158 -13.19 9.61 4.24
C ALA A 158 -11.73 9.12 4.25
N LYS A 159 -11.50 7.83 4.55
CA LYS A 159 -10.18 7.23 4.47
C LYS A 159 -9.64 7.20 3.02
N LEU A 160 -10.48 6.84 2.05
CA LEU A 160 -10.09 6.85 0.63
C LEU A 160 -9.74 8.27 0.17
N ASP A 161 -10.55 9.26 0.53
CA ASP A 161 -10.30 10.67 0.22
C ASP A 161 -8.99 11.16 0.84
N GLN A 162 -8.71 10.80 2.09
CA GLN A 162 -7.44 11.08 2.75
C GLN A 162 -6.26 10.48 1.99
N LEU A 163 -6.35 9.22 1.57
CA LEU A 163 -5.28 8.54 0.83
C LEU A 163 -5.04 9.21 -0.53
N VAL A 164 -6.09 9.45 -1.29
CA VAL A 164 -5.99 10.07 -2.63
C VAL A 164 -5.45 11.50 -2.53
N ALA A 165 -5.93 12.30 -1.58
CA ALA A 165 -5.44 13.67 -1.38
C ALA A 165 -3.95 13.69 -1.03
N ALA A 166 -3.51 12.85 -0.08
CA ALA A 166 -2.11 12.79 0.32
C ALA A 166 -1.19 12.23 -0.79
N LEU A 167 -1.69 11.32 -1.63
CA LEU A 167 -0.97 10.87 -2.82
C LEU A 167 -0.85 11.97 -3.87
N GLY A 168 -1.87 12.81 -4.02
CA GLY A 168 -1.82 14.04 -4.83
C GLY A 168 -0.76 15.03 -4.33
N GLU A 169 -0.69 15.27 -3.02
CA GLU A 169 0.38 16.07 -2.40
C GLU A 169 1.77 15.50 -2.72
N CYS A 170 1.94 14.17 -2.61
CA CYS A 170 3.20 13.51 -2.95
C CYS A 170 3.55 13.67 -4.44
N GLN A 171 2.58 13.54 -5.35
CA GLN A 171 2.78 13.70 -6.79
C GLN A 171 3.19 15.14 -7.14
N GLN A 172 2.59 16.14 -6.49
CA GLN A 172 2.94 17.55 -6.66
C GLN A 172 4.37 17.83 -6.19
N ALA A 173 4.71 17.39 -4.97
CA ALA A 173 6.07 17.55 -4.44
C ALA A 173 7.11 16.86 -5.34
N LEU A 174 6.83 15.63 -5.83
CA LEU A 174 7.72 14.96 -6.76
C LEU A 174 7.95 15.77 -8.05
N ALA A 175 6.94 16.46 -8.57
CA ALA A 175 7.07 17.30 -9.76
C ALA A 175 7.93 18.55 -9.51
N GLU A 176 7.93 19.08 -8.29
CA GLU A 176 8.71 20.27 -7.88
C GLU A 176 10.18 19.95 -7.56
N HIS A 177 10.45 18.75 -7.03
CA HIS A 177 11.74 18.43 -6.41
C HIS A 177 12.91 18.25 -7.39
N GLY A 178 12.66 17.94 -8.67
CA GLY A 178 13.70 17.89 -9.71
C GLY A 178 15.01 17.15 -9.33
N SER A 179 16.09 17.50 -10.04
CA SER A 179 17.46 16.95 -9.89
C SER A 179 17.97 16.95 -8.42
N PRO A 180 18.76 15.93 -7.96
CA PRO A 180 19.52 14.95 -8.74
C PRO A 180 18.76 13.67 -9.08
N ARG A 181 17.52 13.49 -8.62
CA ARG A 181 16.71 12.33 -8.99
C ARG A 181 15.77 12.73 -10.14
N PRO A 182 15.77 12.02 -11.27
CA PRO A 182 14.78 12.26 -12.31
C PRO A 182 13.38 12.07 -11.72
N SER A 183 12.55 13.09 -11.93
CA SER A 183 11.15 13.13 -11.52
C SER A 183 10.42 14.06 -12.48
N HIS A 184 9.49 13.51 -13.25
CA HIS A 184 8.71 14.24 -14.24
C HIS A 184 7.30 14.54 -13.71
N PRO A 185 6.68 15.67 -14.12
CA PRO A 185 5.30 15.95 -13.77
C PRO A 185 4.36 14.78 -14.09
N GLY A 186 3.52 14.41 -13.14
CA GLY A 186 2.62 13.25 -13.22
C GLY A 186 3.19 11.96 -12.64
N TYR A 187 4.48 11.90 -12.30
CA TYR A 187 5.05 10.72 -11.65
C TYR A 187 4.55 10.54 -10.21
N LEU A 188 4.11 9.32 -9.89
CA LEU A 188 3.75 8.93 -8.53
C LEU A 188 4.18 7.48 -8.27
N ALA A 189 5.13 7.33 -7.35
CA ALA A 189 5.42 6.05 -6.71
C ALA A 189 6.05 6.30 -5.34
N ALA A 190 6.18 5.25 -4.55
CA ALA A 190 6.91 5.30 -3.28
C ALA A 190 8.44 5.20 -3.46
N TYR A 191 8.95 5.22 -4.69
CA TYR A 191 10.37 5.20 -5.04
C TYR A 191 10.66 6.14 -6.22
N PRO A 192 11.91 6.55 -6.46
CA PRO A 192 12.23 7.44 -7.58
C PRO A 192 12.11 6.76 -8.95
N GLU A 193 11.95 7.55 -10.02
CA GLU A 193 11.86 7.05 -11.40
C GLU A 193 13.08 6.22 -11.83
N THR A 194 14.21 6.36 -11.11
CA THR A 194 15.44 5.63 -11.38
C THR A 194 15.25 4.12 -11.42
N GLN A 195 14.25 3.54 -10.72
CA GLN A 195 13.97 2.11 -10.87
C GLN A 195 13.51 1.74 -12.29
N PHE A 196 12.75 2.59 -12.97
CA PHE A 196 12.38 2.38 -14.37
C PHE A 196 13.60 2.53 -15.28
N ILE A 197 14.39 3.59 -15.10
CA ILE A 197 15.60 3.83 -15.90
C ILE A 197 16.59 2.65 -15.78
N LEU A 198 16.81 2.17 -14.56
CA LEU A 198 17.67 1.02 -14.30
C LEU A 198 17.11 -0.26 -14.90
N LEU A 199 15.79 -0.47 -14.88
CA LEU A 199 15.14 -1.60 -15.54
C LEU A 199 15.36 -1.56 -17.05
N GLU A 200 15.12 -0.42 -17.69
CA GLU A 200 15.33 -0.23 -19.14
C GLU A 200 16.82 -0.32 -19.51
N SER A 201 17.72 -0.17 -18.53
CA SER A 201 19.16 -0.40 -18.66
C SER A 201 19.59 -1.83 -18.29
N TYR A 202 18.65 -2.77 -18.24
CA TYR A 202 18.88 -4.20 -17.94
C TYR A 202 19.50 -4.48 -16.56
N THR A 203 19.30 -3.59 -15.58
CA THR A 203 19.71 -3.85 -14.20
C THR A 203 18.95 -5.05 -13.65
N THR A 204 19.66 -5.98 -13.02
CA THR A 204 19.06 -7.20 -12.47
C THR A 204 18.58 -7.03 -11.03
N TYR A 205 17.69 -7.92 -10.61
CA TYR A 205 17.40 -8.16 -9.20
C TYR A 205 18.70 -8.46 -8.42
N PRO A 206 18.86 -8.01 -7.15
CA PRO A 206 17.89 -7.28 -6.32
C PRO A 206 17.97 -5.74 -6.41
N THR A 207 18.87 -5.20 -7.24
CA THR A 207 19.12 -3.74 -7.33
C THR A 207 17.85 -2.95 -7.69
N ILE A 208 16.98 -3.54 -8.49
CA ILE A 208 15.61 -3.07 -8.75
C ILE A 208 14.60 -4.18 -8.47
N TRP A 209 13.32 -3.83 -8.32
CA TRP A 209 12.27 -4.84 -8.19
C TRP A 209 10.93 -4.42 -8.79
N ALA A 210 10.61 -5.00 -9.96
CA ALA A 210 9.31 -4.97 -10.62
C ALA A 210 8.58 -3.60 -10.63
N PRO A 211 9.22 -2.51 -11.09
CA PRO A 211 8.64 -1.16 -11.01
C PRO A 211 7.33 -0.99 -11.79
N TYR A 212 7.16 -1.65 -12.95
CA TYR A 212 5.88 -1.64 -13.67
C TYR A 212 4.76 -2.36 -12.92
N TYR A 213 5.07 -3.45 -12.19
CA TYR A 213 4.09 -4.14 -11.37
C TYR A 213 3.57 -3.23 -10.25
N THR A 214 4.48 -2.56 -9.53
CA THR A 214 4.11 -1.66 -8.44
C THR A 214 3.31 -0.46 -8.94
N CYS A 215 3.74 0.15 -10.04
CA CYS A 215 2.99 1.23 -10.69
C CYS A 215 1.57 0.80 -11.06
N HIS A 216 1.41 -0.39 -11.67
CA HIS A 216 0.09 -0.94 -11.97
C HIS A 216 -0.79 -1.07 -10.72
N LYS A 217 -0.25 -1.48 -9.57
CA LYS A 217 -1.05 -1.57 -8.33
C LYS A 217 -1.53 -0.21 -7.86
N ILE A 218 -0.69 0.82 -7.97
CA ILE A 218 -1.05 2.20 -7.62
C ILE A 218 -2.14 2.71 -8.57
N MET A 219 -1.97 2.52 -9.89
CA MET A 219 -2.94 2.96 -10.90
C MET A 219 -4.30 2.28 -10.79
N ARG A 220 -4.34 1.02 -10.33
CA ARG A 220 -5.58 0.23 -10.20
C ARG A 220 -6.30 0.45 -8.86
N GLY A 221 -5.67 1.16 -7.92
CA GLY A 221 -6.16 1.38 -6.56
C GLY A 221 -7.44 2.21 -6.44
N PRO A 222 -7.52 3.38 -7.11
CA PRO A 222 -8.73 4.19 -7.20
C PRO A 222 -9.79 3.51 -8.06
#